data_AF-A0A432RP41-F1
#
_entry.id   AF-A0A432RP41-F1
#
_cell.length_a   1.000
_cell.length_b   1.000
_cell.length_c   1.000
_cell.angle_alpha   90.00
_cell.angle_beta   90.00
_cell.angle_gamma   90.00
#
_symmetry.space_group_name_H-M   'P 1'
#
loop_
_entity.id
_entity.type
_entity.pdbx_description
1 polymer ?
#
loop_
_entity_poly.entity_id
_entity_poly.type
_entity_poly.pdbx_seq_one_letter_code
_entity_poly.pdbx_strand_id
1 'polypeptide(L)'
;MDRKLEQTLTDLRNEVSRLPEQDLESKQKLELLIQTLEKKLGSPDNLDYHNSLTKTVSDSVSHFEVSHPRITGILNDVMMTLSNMGI
;
A
#
# COMPACT_ATOMS: atom_id res chain seq x y z
N MET A 1 1.09 -16.34 -6.09
CA MET A 1 0.29 -15.12 -5.83
C MET A 1 -0.05 -15.14 -4.36
N ASP A 2 0.44 -14.16 -3.61
CA ASP A 2 0.17 -14.07 -2.17
C ASP A 2 -1.24 -13.52 -1.95
N ARG A 3 -2.18 -14.42 -1.67
CA ARG A 3 -3.61 -14.12 -1.60
C ARG A 3 -3.95 -13.10 -0.52
N LYS A 4 -3.10 -13.00 0.51
CA LYS A 4 -3.27 -12.03 1.60
C LYS A 4 -3.01 -10.62 1.08
N LEU A 5 -1.92 -10.41 0.34
CA LEU A 5 -1.61 -9.08 -0.19
C LEU A 5 -2.65 -8.60 -1.21
N GLU A 6 -3.15 -9.48 -2.08
CA GLU A 6 -4.24 -9.13 -3.03
C GLU A 6 -5.50 -8.67 -2.28
N GLN A 7 -5.83 -9.34 -1.18
CA GLN A 7 -6.97 -8.96 -0.35
C GLN A 7 -6.74 -7.60 0.31
N THR A 8 -5.58 -7.37 0.91
CA THR A 8 -5.25 -6.08 1.54
C THR A 8 -5.23 -4.93 0.53
N LEU A 9 -4.75 -5.15 -0.71
CA LEU A 9 -4.81 -4.15 -1.79
C LEU A 9 -6.24 -3.85 -2.21
N THR A 10 -7.09 -4.86 -2.25
CA THR A 10 -8.53 -4.69 -2.54
C THR A 10 -9.20 -3.85 -1.46
N ASP A 11 -8.91 -4.13 -0.19
CA ASP A 11 -9.40 -3.35 0.95
C ASP A 11 -8.91 -1.90 0.91
N LEU A 12 -7.63 -1.68 0.57
CA LEU A 12 -7.07 -0.34 0.40
C LEU A 12 -7.82 0.44 -0.68
N ARG A 13 -8.07 -0.18 -1.84
CA ARG A 13 -8.77 0.44 -2.96
C ARG A 13 -10.23 0.79 -2.62
N ASN A 14 -10.89 -0.07 -1.86
CA ASN A 14 -12.24 0.19 -1.36
C ASN A 14 -12.24 1.41 -0.42
N GLU A 15 -11.25 1.53 0.45
CA GLU A 15 -11.14 2.66 1.38
C GLU A 15 -10.79 3.97 0.65
N VAL A 16 -9.90 3.92 -0.33
CA VAL A 16 -9.57 5.04 -1.22
C VAL A 16 -10.80 5.53 -1.99
N SER A 17 -11.66 4.61 -2.42
CA SER A 17 -12.92 4.96 -3.11
C SER A 17 -13.94 5.64 -2.19
N ARG A 18 -13.81 5.46 -0.87
CA ARG A 18 -14.67 6.08 0.16
C ARG A 18 -14.12 7.41 0.66
N LEU A 19 -12.94 7.82 0.23
CA LEU A 19 -12.37 9.11 0.60
C LEU A 19 -13.26 10.27 0.14
N PRO A 20 -13.32 11.38 0.91
CA PRO A 20 -14.05 12.57 0.52
C PRO A 20 -13.58 13.10 -0.84
N GLU A 21 -14.48 13.69 -1.63
CA GLU A 21 -14.12 14.33 -2.91
C GLU A 21 -13.16 15.51 -2.77
N GLN A 22 -13.05 16.06 -1.56
CA GLN A 22 -12.10 17.12 -1.20
C GLN A 22 -10.68 16.58 -0.92
N ASP A 23 -10.52 15.25 -0.82
CA ASP A 23 -9.27 14.56 -0.51
C ASP A 23 -8.61 13.93 -1.75
N LEU A 24 -8.67 14.67 -2.87
CA LEU A 24 -8.15 14.20 -4.16
C LEU A 24 -6.65 13.91 -4.12
N GLU A 25 -5.88 14.68 -3.37
CA GLU A 25 -4.42 14.46 -3.25
C GLU A 25 -4.14 13.10 -2.61
N SER A 26 -4.78 12.81 -1.47
CA SER A 26 -4.65 11.53 -0.77
C SER A 26 -5.10 10.37 -1.66
N LYS A 27 -6.23 10.55 -2.36
CA LYS A 27 -6.75 9.57 -3.32
C LYS A 27 -5.74 9.27 -4.43
N GLN A 28 -5.14 10.30 -5.04
CA GLN A 28 -4.14 10.14 -6.10
C GLN A 28 -2.87 9.45 -5.59
N LYS A 29 -2.35 9.84 -4.42
CA LYS A 29 -1.17 9.21 -3.82
C LYS A 29 -1.42 7.72 -3.55
N LEU A 30 -2.58 7.37 -3.01
CA LEU A 30 -2.92 5.99 -2.69
C LEU A 30 -3.17 5.14 -3.95
N GLU A 31 -3.82 5.69 -4.98
CA GLU A 31 -3.97 4.98 -6.27
C GLU A 31 -2.61 4.73 -6.94
N LEU A 32 -1.66 5.67 -6.85
CA LEU A 32 -0.29 5.46 -7.33
C LEU A 32 0.44 4.39 -6.53
N LEU A 33 0.25 4.36 -5.21
CA LEU A 33 0.82 3.35 -4.34
C LEU A 33 0.29 1.95 -4.68
N ILE A 34 -1.04 1.80 -4.81
CA ILE A 34 -1.69 0.55 -5.20
C ILE A 34 -1.14 0.05 -6.53
N GLN A 35 -1.13 0.88 -7.57
CA GLN A 35 -0.59 0.50 -8.88
C GLN A 35 0.89 0.10 -8.82
N THR A 36 1.68 0.78 -7.98
CA THR A 36 3.09 0.42 -7.78
C THR A 36 3.21 -0.95 -7.12
N LEU A 37 2.41 -1.23 -6.10
CA LEU A 37 2.37 -2.52 -5.41
C LEU A 37 1.94 -3.65 -6.37
N GLU A 38 0.84 -3.46 -7.11
CA GLU A 38 0.32 -4.41 -8.10
C GLU A 38 1.35 -4.72 -9.20
N LYS A 39 1.98 -3.69 -9.76
CA LYS A 39 3.00 -3.85 -10.80
C LYS A 39 4.20 -4.63 -10.28
N LYS A 40 4.64 -4.37 -9.05
CA LYS A 40 5.81 -5.05 -8.47
C LYS A 40 5.50 -6.48 -8.04
N LEU A 41 4.25 -6.79 -7.67
CA LEU A 41 3.82 -8.17 -7.44
C LEU A 41 3.91 -9.06 -8.69
N GLY A 42 3.74 -8.48 -9.87
CA GLY A 42 3.94 -9.17 -11.15
C GLY A 42 5.40 -9.39 -11.53
N SER A 43 6.38 -8.85 -10.79
CA SER A 43 7.81 -8.95 -11.11
C SER A 43 8.68 -9.03 -9.84
N PRO A 44 8.66 -10.17 -9.13
CA PRO A 44 9.31 -10.34 -7.82
C PRO A 44 10.85 -10.47 -7.82
N ASP A 45 11.50 -10.48 -8.99
CA ASP A 45 12.88 -10.96 -9.18
C ASP A 45 14.00 -10.00 -8.71
N ASN A 46 13.72 -9.04 -7.82
CA ASN A 46 14.69 -7.97 -7.55
C ASN A 46 14.64 -7.47 -6.09
N LEU A 47 15.62 -7.90 -5.28
CA LEU A 47 15.74 -7.59 -3.84
C LEU A 47 15.87 -6.08 -3.54
N ASP A 48 16.57 -5.32 -4.38
CA ASP A 48 16.64 -3.86 -4.27
C ASP A 48 15.25 -3.20 -4.37
N TYR A 49 14.34 -3.83 -5.11
CA TYR A 49 12.99 -3.31 -5.31
C TYR A 49 12.08 -3.61 -4.13
N HIS A 50 12.36 -4.66 -3.36
CA HIS A 50 11.66 -4.98 -2.11
C HIS A 50 11.89 -3.88 -1.07
N ASN A 51 13.15 -3.52 -0.82
CA ASN A 51 13.50 -2.45 0.13
C ASN A 51 12.89 -1.09 -0.26
N SER A 52 12.92 -0.75 -1.55
CA SER A 52 12.26 0.45 -2.06
C SER A 52 10.75 0.44 -1.78
N LEU A 53 10.09 -0.70 -1.96
CA LEU A 53 8.65 -0.83 -1.76
C LEU A 53 8.26 -0.68 -0.29
N THR A 54 8.97 -1.38 0.60
CA THR A 54 8.79 -1.28 2.05
C THR A 54 9.00 0.16 2.53
N LYS A 55 10.00 0.87 2.00
CA LYS A 55 10.20 2.30 2.28
C LYS A 55 9.01 3.16 1.83
N THR A 56 8.55 3.00 0.59
CA THR A 56 7.43 3.79 0.05
C THR A 56 6.13 3.57 0.84
N VAL A 57 5.84 2.33 1.26
CA VAL A 57 4.66 2.05 2.08
C VAL A 57 4.83 2.66 3.48
N SER A 58 6.01 2.56 4.10
CA SER A 58 6.30 3.19 5.39
C SER A 58 6.15 4.72 5.38
N ASP A 59 6.63 5.37 4.31
CA ASP A 59 6.48 6.81 4.14
C ASP A 59 4.98 7.19 4.02
N SER A 60 4.20 6.36 3.32
CA SER A 60 2.75 6.53 3.18
C SER A 60 2.00 6.33 4.50
N VAL A 61 2.38 5.32 5.30
CA VAL A 61 1.83 5.11 6.65
C VAL A 61 2.00 6.38 7.48
N SER A 62 3.21 6.93 7.50
CA SER A 62 3.54 8.14 8.28
C SER A 62 2.75 9.35 7.79
N HIS A 63 2.52 9.47 6.48
CA HIS A 63 1.75 10.56 5.89
C HIS A 63 0.27 10.52 6.26
N PHE A 64 -0.31 9.32 6.36
CA PHE A 64 -1.75 9.14 6.58
C PHE A 64 -2.14 8.81 8.02
N GLU A 65 -1.18 8.52 8.91
CA GLU A 65 -1.41 8.13 10.31
C GLU A 65 -2.33 9.08 11.09
N VAL A 66 -2.20 10.39 10.86
CA VAL A 66 -2.97 11.40 11.57
C VAL A 66 -4.36 11.62 10.96
N SER A 67 -4.45 11.67 9.63
CA SER A 67 -5.67 12.05 8.91
C SER A 67 -6.56 10.86 8.53
N HIS A 68 -5.99 9.68 8.31
CA HIS A 68 -6.70 8.49 7.83
C HIS A 68 -6.31 7.21 8.57
N PRO A 69 -6.68 7.08 9.86
CA PRO A 69 -6.26 5.95 10.70
C PRO A 69 -6.64 4.58 10.11
N ARG A 70 -7.75 4.50 9.37
CA ARG A 70 -8.15 3.25 8.71
C ARG A 70 -7.24 2.88 7.54
N ILE A 71 -6.87 3.85 6.71
CA ILE A 71 -5.93 3.65 5.61
C ILE A 71 -4.57 3.23 6.16
N THR A 72 -4.11 3.89 7.23
CA THR A 72 -2.88 3.53 7.94
C THR A 72 -2.90 2.09 8.45
N GLY A 73 -4.03 1.61 8.98
CA GLY A 73 -4.18 0.20 9.36
C GLY A 73 -3.94 -0.76 8.19
N ILE A 74 -4.57 -0.49 7.05
CA ILE A 74 -4.43 -1.32 5.84
C ILE A 74 -2.99 -1.26 5.31
N LEU A 75 -2.34 -0.10 5.31
CA LEU A 75 -0.95 0.06 4.89
C LEU A 75 0.03 -0.70 5.81
N ASN A 76 -0.25 -0.79 7.11
CA ASN A 76 0.53 -1.63 8.03
C ASN A 76 0.38 -3.12 7.70
N ASP A 77 -0.83 -3.57 7.35
CA ASP A 77 -1.04 -4.96 6.90
C ASP A 77 -0.28 -5.25 5.59
N VAL A 78 -0.23 -4.28 4.66
CA VAL A 78 0.61 -4.36 3.46
C VAL A 78 2.08 -4.50 3.85
N MET A 79 2.60 -3.64 4.73
CA MET A 79 3.98 -3.70 5.22
C MET A 79 4.33 -5.06 5.80
N MET A 80 3.49 -5.59 6.71
CA MET A 80 3.70 -6.90 7.32
C MET A 80 3.75 -8.02 6.27
N THR A 81 2.84 -7.95 5.29
CA THR A 81 2.77 -8.96 4.24
C THR A 81 3.97 -8.88 3.30
N LEU A 82 4.43 -7.67 2.97
CA LEU A 82 5.68 -7.46 2.24
C LEU A 82 6.87 -8.02 3.03
N SER A 83 7.03 -7.65 4.30
CA SER A 83 8.11 -8.18 5.14
C SER A 83 8.14 -9.70 5.15
N ASN A 84 6.98 -10.36 5.24
CA ASN A 84 6.89 -11.82 5.19
C ASN A 84 7.29 -12.44 3.83
N MET A 85 7.24 -11.69 2.72
CA MET A 85 7.67 -12.17 1.40
C MET A 85 9.18 -11.99 1.17
N GLY A 86 9.83 -11.08 1.90
CA GLY A 86 11.25 -10.76 1.77
C GLY A 86 12.15 -11.45 2.80
N ILE A 87 11.61 -12.31 3.66
CA ILE A 87 12.35 -13.16 4.61
C ILE A 87 12.72 -14.48 3.93
#